data_AF-A0A970VVY5-F1
#
_entry.id   AF-A0A970VVY5-F1
#
_cell.length_a   1.000
_cell.length_b   1.000
_cell.length_c   1.000
_cell.angle_alpha   90.00
_cell.angle_beta   90.00
_cell.angle_gamma   90.00
#
_symmetry.space_group_name_H-M   'P 1'
#
loop_
_entity.id
_entity.type
_entity.pdbx_description
1 polymer ?
#
loop_
_entity_poly.entity_id
_entity_poly.type
_entity_poly.pdbx_seq_one_letter_code
_entity_poly.pdbx_strand_id
1 'polypeptide(L)'
;MAFQEIFPITLTNTESGNEVIANVTGTVDPSLDFVVLVDAAVERALNPGTIEHFFVAKKYDAGTWPADGDTFNIAISPALDTDDTVTATAYAAYTLTTTP
;
A
#
# COMPACT_ATOMS: atom_id res chain seq x y z
N MET A 1 3.19 -14.06 22.66
CA MET A 1 2.73 -14.36 21.28
C MET A 1 2.67 -13.03 20.54
N ALA A 2 3.15 -12.96 19.29
CA ALA A 2 3.02 -11.74 18.49
C ALA A 2 1.73 -11.83 17.67
N PHE A 3 0.88 -10.82 17.75
CA PHE A 3 -0.32 -10.70 16.92
C PHE A 3 -0.11 -9.55 15.94
N GLN A 4 -0.49 -9.79 14.68
CA GLN A 4 -0.55 -8.78 13.65
C GLN A 4 -1.99 -8.29 13.56
N GLU A 5 -2.22 -7.02 13.92
CA GLU A 5 -3.53 -6.40 13.84
C GLU A 5 -3.57 -5.44 12.65
N ILE A 6 -4.60 -5.56 11.83
CA ILE A 6 -4.82 -4.71 10.66
C ILE A 6 -5.75 -3.57 11.08
N PHE A 7 -5.35 -2.33 10.85
CA PHE A 7 -6.18 -1.16 11.14
C PHE A 7 -6.68 -0.51 9.85
N PRO A 8 -7.85 0.16 9.88
CA PRO A 8 -8.46 0.73 8.70
C PRO A 8 -7.63 1.89 8.17
N ILE A 9 -7.21 1.77 6.92
CA ILE A 9 -6.62 2.83 6.12
C ILE A 9 -7.43 3.01 4.84
N THR A 10 -7.46 4.23 4.35
CA THR A 10 -8.09 4.60 3.09
C THR A 10 -7.01 4.81 2.05
N LEU A 11 -7.23 4.31 0.83
CA LEU A 11 -6.35 4.52 -0.30
C LEU A 11 -7.12 5.26 -1.41
N THR A 12 -6.46 6.27 -1.95
CA THR A 12 -6.83 6.87 -3.24
C THR A 12 -5.60 6.81 -4.14
N ASN A 13 -5.73 6.30 -5.35
CA ASN A 13 -4.62 6.23 -6.30
C ASN A 13 -4.90 7.03 -7.57
N THR A 14 -3.81 7.42 -8.23
CA THR A 14 -3.78 7.89 -9.61
C THR A 14 -2.72 7.12 -10.36
N GLU A 15 -2.97 6.81 -11.62
CA GLU A 15 -2.03 6.08 -12.48
C GLU A 15 -1.70 6.88 -13.73
N SER A 16 -0.44 6.79 -14.17
CA SER A 16 0.01 7.44 -15.39
C SER A 16 1.21 6.70 -15.96
N GLY A 17 1.03 6.04 -17.11
CA GLY A 17 2.10 5.37 -17.85
C GLY A 17 2.84 4.34 -17.01
N ASN A 18 3.98 4.72 -16.42
CA ASN A 18 4.86 3.82 -15.66
C ASN A 18 4.71 3.94 -14.15
N GLU A 19 3.70 4.67 -13.66
CA GLU A 19 3.61 4.99 -12.24
C GLU A 19 2.19 4.85 -11.71
N VAL A 20 2.08 4.27 -10.52
CA VAL A 20 0.91 4.36 -9.65
C VAL A 20 1.31 5.15 -8.41
N ILE A 21 0.63 6.27 -8.21
CA ILE A 21 0.77 7.12 -7.04
C ILE A 21 -0.40 6.79 -6.11
N ALA A 22 -0.10 6.21 -4.96
CA ALA A 22 -1.09 5.82 -3.96
C ALA A 22 -0.99 6.72 -2.73
N ASN A 23 -2.04 7.48 -2.46
CA ASN A 23 -2.18 8.28 -1.25
C ASN A 23 -2.93 7.47 -0.21
N VAL A 24 -2.26 7.18 0.91
CA VAL A 24 -2.79 6.37 2.00
C VAL A 24 -3.04 7.26 3.20
N THR A 25 -4.29 7.32 3.65
CA THR A 25 -4.72 8.10 4.82
C THR A 25 -5.35 7.19 5.87
N GLY A 26 -5.36 7.62 7.12
CA GLY A 26 -5.96 6.84 8.20
C GLY A 26 -5.54 7.34 9.57
N THR A 27 -6.31 6.92 10.58
CA THR A 27 -5.97 7.15 11.98
C THR A 27 -5.19 5.95 12.50
N VAL A 28 -3.95 6.19 12.91
CA VAL A 28 -3.08 5.16 13.50
C VAL A 28 -2.82 5.48 14.96
N ASP A 29 -2.62 4.45 15.79
CA ASP A 29 -2.19 4.66 17.17
C ASP A 29 -0.75 5.21 17.17
N PRO A 30 -0.50 6.42 17.70
CA PRO A 30 0.83 7.02 17.70
C PRO A 30 1.81 6.33 18.65
N SER A 31 1.36 5.39 19.49
CA SER A 31 2.22 4.66 20.43
C SER A 31 2.85 3.39 19.86
N LEU A 32 2.46 3.00 18.64
CA LEU A 32 2.86 1.73 18.04
C LEU A 32 3.72 1.94 16.80
N ASP A 33 4.74 1.07 16.65
CA ASP A 33 5.42 0.87 15.38
C ASP A 33 4.54 0.05 14.45
N PHE A 34 4.47 0.43 13.18
CA PHE A 34 3.66 -0.28 12.18
C PHE A 34 4.29 -0.23 10.79
N VAL A 35 3.78 -1.06 9.89
CA VAL A 35 4.16 -1.09 8.47
C VAL A 35 2.92 -0.83 7.64
N VAL A 36 3.05 0.03 6.63
CA VAL A 36 2.07 0.16 5.55
C VAL A 36 2.65 -0.47 4.30
N LEU A 37 1.87 -1.33 3.67
CA LEU A 37 2.17 -1.98 2.40
C LEU A 37 1.10 -1.57 1.39
N VAL A 38 1.53 -1.20 0.19
CA VAL A 38 0.64 -0.93 -0.95
C VAL A 38 0.97 -1.94 -2.04
N ASP A 39 -0.06 -2.64 -2.51
CA ASP A 39 -0.05 -3.54 -3.64
C ASP A 39 -0.77 -2.88 -4.82
N ALA A 40 -0.11 -2.74 -5.95
CA ALA A 40 -0.73 -2.42 -7.23
C ALA A 40 -0.80 -3.69 -8.07
N ALA A 41 -2.01 -4.26 -8.17
CA ALA A 41 -2.33 -5.39 -9.01
C ALA A 41 -2.68 -4.90 -10.42
N VAL A 42 -1.90 -5.29 -11.42
CA VAL A 42 -2.07 -4.90 -12.82
C VAL A 42 -2.50 -6.12 -13.62
N GLU A 43 -3.69 -6.05 -14.22
CA GLU A 43 -4.14 -7.01 -15.22
C GLU A 43 -3.89 -6.44 -16.62
N ARG A 44 -3.06 -7.15 -17.41
CA ARG A 44 -2.67 -6.70 -18.75
C ARG A 44 -3.75 -7.02 -19.77
N ALA A 45 -4.14 -6.05 -20.59
CA ALA A 45 -5.17 -6.22 -21.62
C ALA A 45 -4.83 -7.32 -22.64
N LEU A 46 -3.55 -7.44 -23.00
CA LEU A 46 -3.07 -8.45 -23.95
C LEU A 46 -2.98 -9.85 -23.36
N ASN A 47 -3.02 -10.00 -22.03
CA ASN A 47 -2.94 -11.28 -21.32
C ASN A 47 -3.98 -11.35 -20.19
N PRO A 48 -5.29 -11.32 -20.53
CA PRO A 48 -6.35 -11.32 -19.53
C PRO A 48 -6.27 -12.56 -18.63
N GLY A 49 -6.54 -12.38 -17.34
CA GLY A 49 -6.41 -13.40 -16.30
C GLY A 49 -5.01 -13.55 -15.72
N THR A 50 -4.00 -12.82 -16.22
CA THR A 50 -2.68 -12.74 -15.56
C THR A 50 -2.58 -11.42 -14.81
N ILE A 51 -2.36 -11.52 -13.49
CA ILE A 51 -2.22 -10.35 -12.61
C ILE A 51 -0.77 -10.22 -12.18
N GLU A 52 -0.15 -9.10 -12.51
CA GLU A 52 1.18 -8.70 -12.05
C GLU A 52 1.02 -7.86 -10.78
N HIS A 53 1.75 -8.18 -9.72
CA HIS A 53 1.67 -7.42 -8.47
C HIS A 53 2.96 -6.61 -8.25
N PHE A 54 2.79 -5.31 -8.00
CA PHE A 54 3.86 -4.38 -7.69
C PHE A 54 3.69 -3.84 -6.28
N PHE A 55 4.69 -4.05 -5.43
CA PHE A 55 4.59 -3.75 -4.00
C PHE A 55 5.54 -2.65 -3.58
N VAL A 56 5.08 -1.84 -2.64
CA VAL A 56 5.92 -0.94 -1.85
C VAL A 56 5.50 -1.03 -0.39
N ALA A 57 6.47 -0.98 0.51
CA ALA A 57 6.21 -0.98 1.93
C ALA A 57 7.08 0.04 2.64
N LYS A 58 6.53 0.66 3.69
CA LYS A 58 7.24 1.58 4.57
C LYS A 58 6.91 1.27 6.01
N LYS A 59 7.95 1.17 6.84
CA LYS A 59 7.83 1.12 8.29
C LYS A 59 7.72 2.54 8.84
N TYR A 60 6.82 2.72 9.80
CA TYR A 60 6.70 3.92 10.61
C TYR A 60 7.01 3.55 12.05
N ASP A 61 7.84 4.37 12.67
CA ASP A 61 8.05 4.32 14.11
C ASP A 61 6.91 5.07 14.81
N ALA A 62 6.69 4.77 16.09
CA ALA A 62 5.68 5.43 16.93
C ALA A 62 5.72 6.96 16.77
N GLY A 63 4.56 7.56 16.46
CA GLY A 63 4.38 9.01 16.34
C GLY A 63 4.90 9.64 15.05
N THR A 64 5.41 8.85 14.08
CA THR A 64 5.96 9.37 12.82
C THR A 64 4.98 9.39 11.64
N TRP A 65 3.77 8.86 11.83
CA TRP A 65 2.73 8.91 10.81
C TRP A 65 2.32 10.36 10.51
N PRO A 66 2.33 10.80 9.24
CA PRO A 66 1.93 12.16 8.92
C PRO A 66 0.43 12.37 9.15
N ALA A 67 0.05 13.58 9.58
CA ALA A 67 -1.35 13.92 9.88
C ALA A 67 -2.28 13.77 8.68
N ASP A 68 -1.77 14.08 7.48
CA ASP A 68 -2.52 14.00 6.22
C ASP A 68 -2.35 12.64 5.49
N GLY A 69 -1.69 11.67 6.13
CA GLY A 69 -1.29 10.42 5.50
C GLY A 69 0.00 10.51 4.69
N ASP A 70 0.34 9.44 3.99
CA ASP A 70 1.58 9.36 3.21
C ASP A 70 1.33 8.91 1.77
N THR A 71 2.26 9.26 0.88
CA THR A 71 2.20 8.94 -0.54
C THR A 71 3.24 7.89 -0.90
N PHE A 72 2.79 6.89 -1.65
CA PHE A 72 3.58 5.76 -2.11
C PHE A 72 3.63 5.79 -3.64
N ASN A 73 4.83 5.89 -4.18
CA ASN A 73 5.06 5.84 -5.63
C ASN A 73 5.51 4.44 -6.02
N ILE A 74 4.77 3.81 -6.91
CA ILE A 74 5.02 2.46 -7.40
C ILE A 74 5.36 2.57 -8.88
N ALA A 75 6.60 2.21 -9.22
CA ALA A 75 7.03 2.11 -10.60
C ALA A 75 6.57 0.79 -11.22
N ILE A 76 5.93 0.88 -12.38
CA ILE A 76 5.43 -0.25 -13.15
C ILE A 76 6.27 -0.36 -14.42
N SER A 77 6.81 -1.55 -14.65
CA SER A 77 7.59 -1.89 -15.84
C SER A 77 7.24 -3.31 -16.28
N PRO A 78 6.82 -3.53 -17.54
CA PRO A 78 6.69 -2.54 -18.62
C PRO A 78 5.56 -1.52 -18.38
N ALA A 79 5.56 -0.41 -19.12
CA ALA A 79 4.56 0.66 -19.05
C ALA A 79 3.12 0.13 -19.08
N LEU A 80 2.20 0.81 -18.39
CA LEU A 80 0.76 0.57 -18.53
C LEU A 80 0.29 1.01 -19.92
N ASP A 81 -0.53 0.18 -20.55
CA ASP A 81 -1.30 0.56 -21.74
C ASP A 81 -2.66 1.16 -21.32
N THR A 82 -3.36 1.83 -22.24
CA THR A 82 -4.66 2.48 -21.94
C THR A 82 -5.77 1.50 -21.56
N ASP A 83 -5.61 0.22 -21.95
CA ASP A 83 -6.59 -0.84 -21.67
C ASP A 83 -6.20 -1.72 -20.48
N ASP A 84 -5.02 -1.51 -19.86
CA ASP A 84 -4.62 -2.23 -18.66
C ASP A 84 -5.49 -1.82 -17.47
N THR A 85 -5.79 -2.77 -16.58
CA THR A 85 -6.55 -2.49 -15.37
C THR A 85 -5.63 -2.52 -14.16
N VAL A 86 -5.64 -1.46 -13.36
CA VAL A 86 -4.89 -1.39 -12.10
C VAL A 86 -5.85 -1.39 -10.92
N THR A 87 -5.59 -2.27 -9.96
CA THR A 87 -6.27 -2.30 -8.67
C THR A 87 -5.23 -2.09 -7.57
N ALA A 88 -5.26 -0.92 -6.94
CA ALA A 88 -4.40 -0.62 -5.80
C ALA A 88 -5.09 -0.99 -4.48
N THR A 89 -4.40 -1.71 -3.60
CA THR A 89 -4.85 -2.04 -2.25
C THR A 89 -3.77 -1.68 -1.24
N ALA A 90 -4.14 -1.05 -0.13
CA ALA A 90 -3.22 -0.77 0.95
C ALA A 90 -3.60 -1.56 2.20
N TYR A 91 -2.57 -2.03 2.90
CA TYR A 91 -2.65 -2.75 4.16
C TYR A 91 -1.76 -2.05 5.18
N ALA A 92 -2.22 -1.96 6.41
CA ALA A 92 -1.41 -1.44 7.49
C ALA A 92 -1.49 -2.35 8.70
N ALA A 93 -0.35 -2.65 9.30
CA ALA A 93 -0.29 -3.60 10.40
C ALA A 93 0.83 -3.29 11.39
N TYR A 94 0.57 -3.52 12.67
CA TYR A 94 1.56 -3.46 13.75
C TYR A 94 1.80 -4.84 14.36
N THR A 95 2.96 -4.99 15.02
CA THR A 95 3.24 -6.18 15.83
C THR A 95 3.08 -5.83 17.29
N LEU A 96 2.06 -6.39 17.94
CA LEU A 96 1.91 -6.25 19.39
C LEU A 96 2.77 -7.31 20.09
N THR A 97 3.77 -6.88 20.85
CA THR A 97 4.56 -7.78 21.70
C THR A 97 3.96 -7.78 23.10
N THR A 98 3.09 -8.75 23.41
CA THR A 98 2.62 -8.93 24.79
C THR A 98 3.67 -9.67 25.59
N THR A 99 4.15 -9.06 26.68
CA THR A 99 4.93 -9.78 27.70
C THR A 99 3.98 -10.76 28.40
N PRO A 100 4.35 -12.05 28.56
CA PRO A 100 3.50 -13.03 29.23
C PRO A 100 3.20 -12.68 30.68
#